data_AF-A0A3M6TXS2-F1
#
_entry.id   AF-A0A3M6TXS2-F1
#
_cell.length_a   1.000
_cell.length_b   1.000
_cell.length_c   1.000
_cell.angle_alpha   90.00
_cell.angle_beta   90.00
_cell.angle_gamma   90.00
#
_symmetry.space_group_name_H-M   'P 1'
#
loop_
_entity.id
_entity.type
_entity.pdbx_description
1 polymer ?
#
loop_
_entity_poly.entity_id
_entity_poly.type
_entity_poly.pdbx_seq_one_letter_code
_entity_poly.pdbx_strand_id
1 'polypeptide(L)'
;MITLHLAITLYIVLTSLSAFTASSCLSCSQPRDPRSPVLQVDLKTNAVYGNDANIAWEDHLNVKPGVCTNQGKIRITFDKCWGSKRTARIDLWFAAQVTGFSFDIADSPTVNGYGGDAGTTTKAAEVHGLNKNFLIFTNDFTGHEDYTTNGHLTVESKEKVISDHMTIYISHERVEVTNYRGYQAVYDSTYLFQLSGQLNGTPPSTATDIWLSMNRVIHGTYRSGTGLCKVAISWV
;
A
#
# COMPACT_ATOMS: atom_id res chain seq x y z
N MET A 1 -37.37 -54.06 36.58
CA MET A 1 -36.63 -54.63 37.73
C MET A 1 -35.50 -55.45 37.16
N ILE A 2 -34.21 -55.13 37.26
CA ILE A 2 -33.43 -54.54 38.36
C ILE A 2 -32.36 -53.62 37.73
N THR A 3 -32.29 -52.40 38.24
CA THR A 3 -31.20 -51.43 38.09
C THR A 3 -29.95 -51.92 38.80
N LEU A 4 -28.78 -51.88 38.16
CA LEU A 4 -27.49 -52.03 38.83
C LEU A 4 -26.76 -50.69 38.85
N HIS A 5 -26.70 -50.13 40.05
CA HIS A 5 -25.90 -48.98 40.45
C HIS A 5 -24.42 -49.36 40.50
N LEU A 6 -23.54 -48.49 40.00
CA LEU A 6 -22.17 -48.40 40.51
C LEU A 6 -21.87 -46.93 40.83
N ALA A 7 -21.78 -46.66 42.12
CA ALA A 7 -21.26 -45.43 42.70
C ALA A 7 -19.82 -45.69 43.13
N ILE A 8 -18.86 -44.85 42.70
CA ILE A 8 -17.54 -44.76 43.33
C ILE A 8 -17.12 -43.27 43.42
N THR A 9 -17.43 -42.73 44.59
CA THR A 9 -16.57 -41.96 45.51
C THR A 9 -15.69 -40.82 45.00
N LEU A 10 -16.19 -39.63 45.33
CA LEU A 10 -15.56 -38.32 45.54
C LEU A 10 -14.28 -38.38 46.41
N TYR A 11 -13.16 -37.81 45.94
CA TYR A 11 -12.05 -37.37 46.80
C TYR A 11 -11.81 -35.87 46.58
N ILE A 12 -12.20 -35.09 47.58
CA ILE A 12 -11.89 -33.67 47.75
C ILE A 12 -10.53 -33.58 48.44
N VAL A 13 -9.58 -32.84 47.87
CA VAL A 13 -8.47 -32.25 48.62
C VAL A 13 -8.43 -30.76 48.30
N LEU A 14 -8.88 -29.97 49.26
CA LEU A 14 -8.67 -28.52 49.37
C LEU A 14 -7.36 -28.28 50.13
N THR A 15 -6.44 -27.52 49.55
CA THR A 15 -5.47 -26.58 50.16
C THR A 15 -4.66 -26.00 48.99
N SER A 16 -4.32 -24.73 48.85
CA SER A 16 -4.37 -23.55 49.71
C SER A 16 -4.02 -22.34 48.84
N LEU A 17 -4.44 -21.16 49.30
CA LEU A 17 -4.21 -19.85 48.70
C LEU A 17 -2.78 -19.62 48.20
N SER A 18 -2.67 -18.98 47.05
CA SER A 18 -1.62 -17.99 46.78
C SER A 18 -2.23 -16.89 45.92
N ALA A 19 -2.73 -15.86 46.60
CA ALA A 19 -3.04 -14.58 45.98
C ALA A 19 -1.72 -13.96 45.51
N PHE A 20 -1.50 -13.92 44.20
CA PHE A 20 -0.56 -12.99 43.60
C PHE A 20 -1.35 -11.79 43.09
N THR A 21 -1.45 -10.78 43.93
CA THR A 21 -1.70 -9.41 43.51
C THR A 21 -0.44 -8.89 42.83
N ALA A 22 -0.43 -8.87 41.49
CA ALA A 22 0.47 -8.03 40.73
C ALA A 22 -0.34 -6.83 40.22
N SER A 23 -0.21 -5.72 40.95
CA SER A 23 -0.64 -4.41 40.50
C SER A 23 0.45 -3.82 39.61
N SER A 24 -0.02 -3.13 38.57
CA SER A 24 0.64 -2.05 37.83
C SER A 24 1.50 -2.36 36.58
N CYS A 25 1.19 -1.54 35.57
CA CYS A 25 2.01 -1.10 34.44
C CYS A 25 2.19 -2.06 33.28
N LEU A 26 1.30 -1.96 32.29
CA LEU A 26 1.61 -1.42 30.95
C LEU A 26 0.48 -1.83 30.01
N SER A 27 -0.10 -0.83 29.36
CA SER A 27 -0.97 -0.95 28.20
C SER A 27 -0.38 -1.94 27.19
N CYS A 28 -0.77 -3.20 27.29
CA CYS A 28 -0.58 -4.17 26.21
C CYS A 28 -1.54 -3.72 25.12
N SER A 29 -1.02 -2.94 24.17
CA SER A 29 -1.69 -2.72 22.89
C SER A 29 -2.13 -4.08 22.39
N GLN A 30 -3.43 -4.27 22.25
CA GLN A 30 -3.99 -5.47 21.66
C GLN A 30 -3.26 -5.74 20.33
N PRO A 31 -2.99 -7.01 19.98
CA PRO A 31 -2.44 -7.32 18.66
C PRO A 31 -3.34 -6.66 17.62
N ARG A 32 -2.80 -5.69 16.88
CA ARG A 32 -3.53 -5.05 15.77
C ARG A 32 -3.97 -6.17 14.83
N ASP A 33 -5.24 -6.18 14.45
CA ASP A 33 -5.73 -7.03 13.37
C ASP A 33 -4.73 -6.92 12.20
N PRO A 34 -4.27 -8.01 11.57
CA PRO A 34 -3.39 -7.96 10.40
C PRO A 34 -3.97 -7.11 9.24
N ARG A 35 -5.25 -6.72 9.30
CA ARG A 35 -5.91 -5.77 8.39
C ARG A 35 -6.05 -4.34 8.94
N SER A 36 -5.58 -4.06 10.16
CA SER A 36 -5.56 -2.70 10.71
C SER A 36 -4.44 -1.90 10.05
N PRO A 37 -4.73 -0.73 9.46
CA PRO A 37 -3.72 0.06 8.80
C PRO A 37 -2.67 0.56 9.78
N VAL A 38 -1.40 0.47 9.37
CA VAL A 38 -0.26 1.02 10.09
C VAL A 38 -0.20 2.54 9.94
N LEU A 39 -0.70 3.07 8.82
CA LEU A 39 -0.85 4.50 8.54
C LEU A 39 -2.19 4.78 7.88
N GLN A 40 -2.88 5.83 8.32
CA GLN A 40 -4.04 6.41 7.64
C GLN A 40 -3.81 7.90 7.44
N VAL A 41 -4.17 8.38 6.25
CA VAL A 41 -4.07 9.78 5.86
C VAL A 41 -5.45 10.23 5.39
N ASP A 42 -6.01 11.24 6.05
CA ASP A 42 -7.25 11.90 5.66
C ASP A 42 -6.93 13.24 4.98
N LEU A 43 -7.08 13.27 3.67
CA LEU A 43 -6.80 14.42 2.82
C LEU A 43 -7.92 15.47 2.85
N LYS A 44 -9.07 15.18 3.47
CA LYS A 44 -10.13 16.18 3.70
C LYS A 44 -9.83 17.02 4.92
N THR A 45 -9.40 16.36 6.00
CA THR A 45 -9.19 16.99 7.32
C THR A 45 -7.73 17.31 7.60
N ASN A 46 -6.82 16.89 6.72
CA ASN A 46 -5.38 16.97 6.92
C ASN A 46 -4.88 16.14 8.12
N ALA A 47 -5.65 15.14 8.54
CA ALA A 47 -5.33 14.31 9.69
C ALA A 47 -4.50 13.09 9.27
N VAL A 48 -3.55 12.73 10.13
CA VAL A 48 -2.71 11.54 9.97
C VAL A 48 -2.82 10.71 11.23
N TYR A 49 -3.07 9.41 11.08
CA TYR A 49 -3.21 8.46 12.18
C TYR A 49 -2.28 7.28 11.99
N GLY A 50 -1.64 6.84 13.08
CA GLY A 50 -0.68 5.76 13.03
C GLY A 50 0.69 6.20 12.51
N ASN A 51 1.63 5.27 12.57
CA ASN A 51 2.99 5.41 12.08
C ASN A 51 3.58 4.01 11.83
N ASP A 52 4.61 3.98 10.99
CA ASP A 52 5.43 2.80 10.75
C ASP A 52 6.86 3.27 10.43
N ALA A 53 7.88 2.62 10.99
CA ALA A 53 9.27 2.98 10.76
C ALA A 53 9.70 2.88 9.28
N ASN A 54 8.99 2.07 8.48
CA ASN A 54 9.20 1.89 7.05
C ASN A 54 8.43 2.92 6.20
N ILE A 55 7.68 3.84 6.80
CA ILE A 55 6.93 4.87 6.07
C ILE A 55 7.37 6.26 6.53
N ALA A 56 7.93 7.04 5.61
CA ALA A 56 8.42 8.39 5.87
C ALA A 56 7.73 9.42 4.97
N TRP A 57 7.48 10.61 5.50
CA TRP A 57 7.02 11.74 4.70
C TRP A 57 8.21 12.35 3.95
N GLU A 58 8.09 12.48 2.63
CA GLU A 58 9.03 13.22 1.79
C GLU A 58 8.51 14.65 1.53
N ASP A 59 7.19 14.80 1.52
CA ASP A 59 6.52 16.09 1.49
C ASP A 59 5.20 15.98 2.27
N HIS A 60 5.12 16.72 3.37
CA HIS A 60 3.95 16.70 4.25
C HIS A 60 2.69 17.21 3.54
N LEU A 61 1.55 16.97 4.19
CA LEU A 61 0.28 17.38 3.62
C LEU A 61 0.20 18.90 3.47
N ASN A 62 0.04 19.33 2.23
CA ASN A 62 -0.15 20.72 1.85
C ASN A 62 -1.63 20.97 1.59
N VAL A 63 -2.24 21.84 2.39
CA VAL A 63 -3.65 22.21 2.23
C VAL A 63 -3.85 22.95 0.92
N LYS A 64 -4.83 22.52 0.14
CA LYS A 64 -5.24 23.18 -1.11
C LYS A 64 -6.72 23.55 -1.03
N PRO A 65 -7.15 24.63 -1.70
CA PRO A 65 -8.58 24.93 -1.81
C PRO A 65 -9.34 23.79 -2.49
N GLY A 66 -10.56 23.50 -2.01
CA GLY A 66 -11.44 22.48 -2.60
C GLY A 66 -11.58 21.20 -1.78
N VAL A 67 -12.38 20.27 -2.30
CA VAL A 67 -12.66 18.98 -1.65
C VAL A 67 -11.64 17.95 -2.13
N CYS A 68 -10.95 17.29 -1.19
CA CYS A 68 -9.98 16.22 -1.51
C CYS A 68 -8.91 16.68 -2.50
N THR A 69 -8.36 17.88 -2.26
CA THR A 69 -7.32 18.50 -3.08
C THR A 69 -5.97 18.58 -2.38
N ASN A 70 -5.91 18.26 -1.07
CA ASN A 70 -4.66 18.23 -0.33
C ASN A 70 -3.67 17.28 -0.98
N GLN A 71 -2.42 17.68 -1.00
CA GLN A 71 -1.33 16.94 -1.63
C GLN A 71 -0.32 16.49 -0.59
N GLY A 72 0.31 15.34 -0.83
CA GLY A 72 1.43 14.86 -0.02
C GLY A 72 2.22 13.82 -0.77
N LYS A 73 3.42 13.50 -0.27
CA LYS A 73 4.26 12.42 -0.78
C LYS A 73 4.89 11.67 0.39
N ILE A 74 4.76 10.35 0.36
CA ILE A 74 5.42 9.47 1.30
C ILE A 74 6.33 8.49 0.56
N ARG A 75 7.38 8.05 1.24
CA ARG A 75 8.24 6.94 0.85
C ARG A 75 7.92 5.74 1.74
N ILE A 76 7.80 4.57 1.14
CA ILE A 76 7.48 3.30 1.79
C ILE A 76 8.63 2.33 1.47
N THR A 77 9.39 1.94 2.49
CA THR A 77 10.54 1.04 2.38
C THR A 77 10.12 -0.40 2.64
N PHE A 78 10.28 -1.27 1.65
CA PHE A 78 9.99 -2.69 1.82
C PHE A 78 11.16 -3.41 2.49
N ASP A 79 10.85 -4.43 3.29
CA ASP A 79 11.90 -5.26 3.86
C ASP A 79 12.62 -6.04 2.74
N LYS A 80 13.95 -6.10 2.81
CA LYS A 80 14.76 -7.01 1.98
C LYS A 80 14.47 -8.46 2.38
N CYS A 81 14.98 -9.41 1.58
CA CYS A 81 14.85 -10.86 1.77
C CYS A 81 14.58 -11.30 3.23
N TRP A 82 13.53 -12.09 3.45
CA TRP A 82 13.12 -12.70 4.73
C TRP A 82 12.38 -11.79 5.74
N GLY A 83 12.14 -10.51 5.42
CA GLY A 83 11.29 -9.65 6.24
C GLY A 83 9.79 -9.89 6.08
N SER A 84 9.01 -9.22 6.93
CA SER A 84 7.53 -9.35 6.96
C SER A 84 6.83 -8.30 6.10
N LYS A 85 7.48 -7.17 5.80
CA LYS A 85 6.90 -6.04 5.06
C LYS A 85 7.23 -6.12 3.57
N ARG A 86 6.69 -7.16 2.91
CA ARG A 86 6.98 -7.47 1.50
C ARG A 86 5.85 -7.15 0.54
N THR A 87 4.65 -6.98 1.07
CA THR A 87 3.47 -6.57 0.31
C THR A 87 2.79 -5.42 1.03
N ALA A 88 2.70 -4.28 0.36
CA ALA A 88 1.92 -3.15 0.85
C ALA A 88 0.49 -3.25 0.29
N ARG A 89 -0.50 -3.27 1.17
CA ARG A 89 -1.89 -3.04 0.84
C ARG A 89 -2.17 -1.55 0.99
N ILE A 90 -2.60 -0.90 -0.09
CA ILE A 90 -2.90 0.53 -0.16
C ILE A 90 -4.38 0.67 -0.51
N ASP A 91 -5.18 1.06 0.47
CA ASP A 91 -6.60 1.38 0.29
C ASP A 91 -6.76 2.88 0.02
N LEU A 92 -7.51 3.20 -1.02
CA LEU A 92 -7.71 4.54 -1.55
C LEU A 92 -9.21 4.85 -1.62
N TRP A 93 -9.64 5.94 -0.98
CA TRP A 93 -11.03 6.40 -1.05
C TRP A 93 -11.10 7.75 -1.76
N PHE A 94 -12.09 7.88 -2.64
CA PHE A 94 -12.21 9.02 -3.51
C PHE A 94 -13.54 9.77 -3.35
N ALA A 95 -13.55 11.03 -3.76
CA ALA A 95 -14.76 11.81 -3.97
C ALA A 95 -15.47 11.35 -5.25
N ALA A 96 -16.73 11.77 -5.41
CA ALA A 96 -17.50 11.47 -6.62
C ALA A 96 -16.87 12.03 -7.91
N GLN A 97 -16.20 13.18 -7.79
CA GLN A 97 -15.41 13.77 -8.86
C GLN A 97 -13.93 13.51 -8.60
N VAL A 98 -13.27 12.96 -9.61
CA VAL A 98 -11.82 12.71 -9.64
C VAL A 98 -11.29 13.29 -10.93
N THR A 99 -10.27 14.13 -10.85
CA THR A 99 -9.70 14.84 -12.00
C THR A 99 -8.18 14.87 -11.90
N GLY A 100 -7.49 14.85 -13.04
CA GLY A 100 -6.02 14.87 -13.06
C GLY A 100 -5.40 13.68 -12.32
N PHE A 101 -4.20 13.88 -11.77
CA PHE A 101 -3.45 12.84 -11.03
C PHE A 101 -3.96 12.69 -9.60
N SER A 102 -4.84 11.72 -9.36
CA SER A 102 -5.44 11.50 -8.04
C SER A 102 -4.51 10.76 -7.07
N PHE A 103 -3.70 9.84 -7.59
CA PHE A 103 -2.58 9.21 -6.90
C PHE A 103 -1.54 8.79 -7.94
N ASP A 104 -0.30 8.60 -7.50
CA ASP A 104 0.80 8.07 -8.31
C ASP A 104 1.73 7.27 -7.39
N ILE A 105 2.02 6.02 -7.78
CA ILE A 105 2.83 5.05 -7.03
C ILE A 105 3.93 4.53 -7.95
N ALA A 106 5.19 4.68 -7.56
CA ALA A 106 6.32 4.16 -8.32
C ALA A 106 7.50 3.79 -7.42
N ASP A 107 8.37 2.89 -7.88
CA ASP A 107 9.67 2.58 -7.25
C ASP A 107 10.82 3.49 -7.75
N SER A 108 10.46 4.69 -8.19
CA SER A 108 11.39 5.79 -8.46
C SER A 108 10.89 7.11 -7.84
N PRO A 109 11.80 7.95 -7.31
CA PRO A 109 11.46 9.25 -6.74
C PRO A 109 11.15 10.35 -7.76
N THR A 110 11.32 10.08 -9.07
CA THR A 110 11.22 11.10 -10.14
C THR A 110 10.25 10.78 -11.26
N VAL A 111 9.38 9.77 -11.07
CA VAL A 111 8.30 9.46 -12.01
C VAL A 111 7.29 10.60 -12.10
N ASN A 112 6.77 10.83 -13.30
CA ASN A 112 6.01 12.03 -13.63
C ASN A 112 4.59 11.79 -14.16
N GLY A 113 4.06 10.56 -14.16
CA GLY A 113 2.70 10.32 -14.63
C GLY A 113 2.54 9.78 -16.05
N TYR A 114 3.60 9.36 -16.74
CA TYR A 114 3.52 8.85 -18.13
C TYR A 114 4.50 7.70 -18.44
N GLY A 115 4.92 6.95 -17.41
CA GLY A 115 5.92 5.89 -17.52
C GLY A 115 7.36 6.40 -17.58
N GLY A 116 8.28 5.52 -17.18
CA GLY A 116 9.72 5.74 -17.23
C GLY A 116 10.22 6.69 -16.15
N ASP A 117 11.50 7.02 -16.22
CA ASP A 117 12.18 7.82 -15.20
C ASP A 117 12.87 9.09 -15.72
N ALA A 118 13.05 10.08 -14.85
CA ALA A 118 13.82 11.29 -15.14
C ALA A 118 15.36 11.09 -15.04
N GLY A 119 15.86 9.86 -15.17
CA GLY A 119 17.29 9.52 -15.21
C GLY A 119 17.94 9.18 -13.86
N THR A 120 17.16 8.91 -12.82
CA THR A 120 17.61 8.46 -11.50
C THR A 120 17.73 6.93 -11.36
N THR A 121 16.86 6.16 -12.01
CA THR A 121 16.85 4.69 -11.93
C THR A 121 16.08 4.07 -13.11
N THR A 122 16.37 2.81 -13.43
CA THR A 122 15.64 2.03 -14.43
C THR A 122 14.51 1.18 -13.83
N LYS A 123 14.33 1.21 -12.50
CA LYS A 123 13.29 0.43 -11.82
C LYS A 123 11.86 0.91 -12.06
N ALA A 124 11.69 2.12 -12.58
CA ALA A 124 10.51 3.00 -12.53
C ALA A 124 9.17 2.45 -13.06
N ALA A 125 8.74 1.32 -12.53
CA ALA A 125 7.39 0.83 -12.68
C ALA A 125 6.43 1.79 -11.97
N GLU A 126 5.28 2.03 -12.59
CA GLU A 126 4.37 3.09 -12.16
C GLU A 126 2.93 2.58 -12.17
N VAL A 127 2.17 2.95 -11.15
CA VAL A 127 0.72 2.76 -11.07
C VAL A 127 0.09 4.08 -10.64
N HIS A 128 -0.76 4.66 -11.47
CA HIS A 128 -1.38 5.93 -11.14
C HIS A 128 -2.85 6.01 -11.57
N GLY A 129 -3.53 7.00 -10.99
CA GLY A 129 -4.87 7.37 -11.37
C GLY A 129 -4.91 8.70 -12.10
N LEU A 130 -5.32 8.70 -13.37
CA LEU A 130 -5.51 9.90 -14.18
C LEU A 130 -6.99 10.08 -14.53
N ASN A 131 -7.62 11.11 -13.97
CA ASN A 131 -9.08 11.27 -13.95
C ASN A 131 -9.74 10.04 -13.30
N LYS A 132 -10.62 9.35 -14.02
CA LYS A 132 -11.22 8.09 -13.56
C LYS A 132 -10.53 6.83 -14.08
N ASN A 133 -9.40 7.00 -14.76
CA ASN A 133 -8.67 5.91 -15.39
C ASN A 133 -7.58 5.38 -14.47
N PHE A 134 -7.33 4.09 -14.55
CA PHE A 134 -6.27 3.40 -13.84
C PHE A 134 -5.23 2.95 -14.86
N LEU A 135 -3.97 3.30 -14.64
CA LEU A 135 -2.87 3.02 -15.57
C LEU A 135 -1.73 2.31 -14.85
N ILE A 136 -1.09 1.38 -15.56
CA ILE A 136 0.13 0.69 -15.13
C ILE A 136 1.19 0.83 -16.22
N PHE A 137 2.41 1.19 -15.82
CA PHE A 137 3.58 1.24 -16.69
C PHE A 137 4.68 0.31 -16.18
N THR A 138 5.44 -0.25 -17.10
CA THR A 138 6.63 -1.04 -16.80
C THR A 138 7.77 -0.17 -16.30
N ASN A 139 8.76 -0.83 -15.72
CA ASN A 139 10.12 -0.32 -15.58
C ASN A 139 10.84 -0.25 -16.95
N ASP A 140 12.07 0.25 -16.94
CA ASP A 140 12.88 0.51 -18.15
C ASP A 140 13.88 -0.62 -18.44
N PHE A 141 13.67 -1.84 -17.92
CA PHE A 141 14.57 -2.97 -18.21
C PHE A 141 14.45 -3.44 -19.65
N THR A 142 15.55 -3.98 -20.19
CA THR A 142 15.56 -4.54 -21.54
C THR A 142 14.54 -5.68 -21.68
N GLY A 143 13.75 -5.64 -22.76
CA GLY A 143 12.69 -6.61 -23.04
C GLY A 143 11.32 -6.26 -22.45
N HIS A 144 11.17 -5.14 -21.73
CA HIS A 144 9.88 -4.74 -21.17
C HIS A 144 8.78 -4.58 -22.23
N GLU A 145 9.15 -4.20 -23.46
CA GLU A 145 8.25 -3.98 -24.60
C GLU A 145 7.38 -5.22 -24.91
N ASP A 146 7.90 -6.44 -24.66
CA ASP A 146 7.16 -7.70 -24.87
C ASP A 146 6.00 -7.89 -23.87
N TYR A 147 6.03 -7.15 -22.75
CA TYR A 147 5.02 -7.19 -21.70
C TYR A 147 4.02 -6.03 -21.78
N THR A 148 4.17 -5.12 -22.76
CA THR A 148 3.31 -3.94 -22.88
C THR A 148 2.28 -4.08 -23.99
N THR A 149 1.18 -3.35 -23.83
CA THR A 149 0.05 -3.38 -24.77
C THR A 149 0.29 -2.54 -26.03
N ASN A 150 1.29 -1.65 -25.99
CA ASN A 150 1.58 -0.69 -27.05
C ASN A 150 3.01 -0.74 -27.58
N GLY A 151 3.82 -1.74 -27.17
CA GLY A 151 5.24 -1.81 -27.54
C GLY A 151 6.09 -0.68 -26.97
N HIS A 152 5.57 0.03 -25.96
CA HIS A 152 6.30 1.03 -25.17
C HIS A 152 6.25 0.60 -23.70
N LEU A 153 5.84 1.49 -22.79
CA LEU A 153 5.83 1.24 -21.35
C LEU A 153 4.46 0.83 -20.80
N THR A 154 3.37 0.88 -21.57
CA THR A 154 2.01 0.74 -21.01
C THR A 154 1.59 -0.72 -20.85
N VAL A 155 1.46 -1.18 -19.60
CA VAL A 155 0.92 -2.51 -19.26
C VAL A 155 -0.59 -2.50 -19.30
N GLU A 156 -1.23 -1.48 -18.73
CA GLU A 156 -2.68 -1.38 -18.65
C GLU A 156 -3.13 0.09 -18.71
N SER A 157 -4.27 0.33 -19.34
CA SER A 157 -4.96 1.62 -19.37
C SER A 157 -6.45 1.38 -19.30
N LYS A 158 -6.96 1.23 -18.08
CA LYS A 158 -8.35 0.87 -17.84
C LYS A 158 -9.18 2.09 -17.50
N GLU A 159 -10.14 2.39 -18.39
CA GLU A 159 -11.04 3.50 -18.20
C GLU A 159 -12.06 3.26 -17.07
N LYS A 160 -12.41 4.34 -16.36
CA LYS A 160 -13.52 4.38 -15.38
C LYS A 160 -13.42 3.34 -14.25
N VAL A 161 -12.21 2.90 -13.91
CA VAL A 161 -11.96 2.00 -12.77
C VAL A 161 -12.07 2.74 -11.44
N ILE A 162 -11.57 3.98 -11.39
CA ILE A 162 -11.55 4.77 -10.16
C ILE A 162 -12.97 5.23 -9.86
N SER A 163 -13.48 4.74 -8.73
CA SER A 163 -14.81 5.02 -8.21
C SER A 163 -14.71 5.55 -6.79
N ASP A 164 -15.49 5.06 -5.83
CA ASP A 164 -15.48 5.50 -4.43
C ASP A 164 -14.36 4.86 -3.60
N HIS A 165 -13.99 3.62 -3.91
CA HIS A 165 -12.97 2.87 -3.18
C HIS A 165 -12.19 1.94 -4.10
N MET A 166 -10.88 1.86 -3.88
CA MET A 166 -9.98 0.93 -4.58
C MET A 166 -8.88 0.46 -3.63
N THR A 167 -8.51 -0.80 -3.73
CA THR A 167 -7.34 -1.36 -3.04
C THR A 167 -6.31 -1.78 -4.08
N ILE A 168 -5.07 -1.38 -3.86
CA ILE A 168 -3.91 -1.80 -4.65
C ILE A 168 -2.95 -2.53 -3.71
N TYR A 169 -2.50 -3.71 -4.13
CA TYR A 169 -1.44 -4.45 -3.51
C TYR A 169 -0.19 -4.33 -4.37
N ILE A 170 0.89 -3.86 -3.75
CA ILE A 170 2.20 -3.74 -4.38
C ILE A 170 3.17 -4.69 -3.68
N SER A 171 3.83 -5.54 -4.47
CA SER A 171 4.94 -6.38 -4.03
C SER A 171 5.95 -6.51 -5.16
N HIS A 172 7.07 -7.19 -4.91
CA HIS A 172 8.06 -7.43 -5.94
C HIS A 172 7.42 -8.12 -7.17
N GLU A 173 7.59 -7.49 -8.33
CA GLU A 173 7.16 -7.95 -9.65
C GLU A 173 5.65 -8.15 -9.78
N ARG A 174 4.86 -7.59 -8.86
CA ARG A 174 3.43 -7.85 -8.80
C ARG A 174 2.61 -6.64 -8.38
N VAL A 175 1.56 -6.39 -9.15
CA VAL A 175 0.50 -5.44 -8.85
C VAL A 175 -0.83 -6.19 -8.84
N GLU A 176 -1.59 -6.05 -7.77
CA GLU A 176 -2.98 -6.55 -7.72
C GLU A 176 -3.91 -5.39 -7.35
N VAL A 177 -5.07 -5.32 -8.00
CA VAL A 177 -6.00 -4.22 -7.85
C VAL A 177 -7.44 -4.73 -7.78
N THR A 178 -8.24 -4.11 -6.93
CA THR A 178 -9.70 -4.28 -6.91
C THR A 178 -10.39 -2.95 -6.62
N ASN A 179 -11.49 -2.68 -7.32
CA ASN A 179 -12.34 -1.50 -7.07
C ASN A 179 -13.67 -1.84 -6.38
N TYR A 180 -13.87 -3.11 -5.98
CA TYR A 180 -15.11 -3.60 -5.35
C TYR A 180 -16.39 -3.38 -6.18
N ARG A 181 -16.25 -3.07 -7.48
CA ARG A 181 -17.33 -2.80 -8.44
C ARG A 181 -17.14 -3.57 -9.75
N GLY A 182 -16.54 -4.75 -9.66
CA GLY A 182 -16.38 -5.67 -10.79
C GLY A 182 -15.08 -5.54 -11.57
N TYR A 183 -14.18 -4.62 -11.20
CA TYR A 183 -12.80 -4.66 -11.68
C TYR A 183 -11.89 -5.26 -10.61
N GLN A 184 -11.28 -6.39 -10.95
CA GLN A 184 -10.22 -7.04 -10.19
C GLN A 184 -9.22 -7.61 -11.19
N ALA A 185 -7.94 -7.33 -10.98
CA ALA A 185 -6.87 -7.78 -11.87
C ALA A 185 -5.58 -8.02 -11.09
N VAL A 186 -4.75 -8.91 -11.63
CA VAL A 186 -3.43 -9.27 -11.13
C VAL A 186 -2.47 -9.17 -12.30
N TYR A 187 -1.34 -8.51 -12.09
CA TYR A 187 -0.25 -8.35 -13.03
C TYR A 187 1.02 -8.88 -12.37
N ASP A 188 1.69 -9.81 -13.02
CA ASP A 188 2.92 -10.46 -12.54
C ASP A 188 3.98 -10.40 -13.65
N SER A 189 5.07 -9.68 -13.41
CA SER A 189 6.17 -9.54 -14.38
C SER A 189 7.42 -8.92 -13.76
N THR A 190 8.58 -9.36 -14.25
CA THR A 190 9.89 -8.77 -13.94
C THR A 190 10.00 -7.29 -14.34
N TYR A 191 9.08 -6.83 -15.18
CA TYR A 191 9.01 -5.44 -15.64
C TYR A 191 8.12 -4.55 -14.76
N LEU A 192 7.63 -5.05 -13.61
CA LEU A 192 6.92 -4.26 -12.61
C LEU A 192 7.89 -3.86 -11.47
N PHE A 193 7.37 -3.70 -10.25
CA PHE A 193 8.09 -3.16 -9.09
C PHE A 193 9.26 -4.02 -8.62
N GLN A 194 10.40 -3.41 -8.35
CA GLN A 194 11.64 -4.11 -8.06
C GLN A 194 12.10 -4.00 -6.60
N LEU A 195 11.42 -4.76 -5.74
CA LEU A 195 11.41 -4.57 -4.28
C LEU A 195 12.10 -5.68 -3.46
N SER A 196 12.68 -6.71 -4.09
CA SER A 196 13.37 -7.80 -3.39
C SER A 196 14.69 -7.36 -2.72
N GLY A 197 15.23 -6.20 -3.12
CA GLY A 197 16.55 -5.73 -2.70
C GLY A 197 17.70 -6.44 -3.40
N GLN A 198 17.40 -7.37 -4.30
CA GLN A 198 18.34 -8.11 -5.13
C GLN A 198 18.04 -7.76 -6.58
N LEU A 199 18.86 -6.90 -7.18
CA LEU A 199 18.70 -6.59 -8.59
C LEU A 199 20.03 -6.51 -9.31
N ASN A 200 20.06 -7.20 -10.45
CA ASN A 200 21.02 -7.03 -11.53
C ASN A 200 20.44 -6.03 -12.55
N GLY A 201 20.12 -4.81 -12.11
CA GLY A 201 19.70 -3.71 -12.98
C GLY A 201 20.86 -2.75 -13.25
N THR A 202 20.73 -1.88 -14.26
CA THR A 202 21.69 -0.79 -14.50
C THR A 202 20.97 0.55 -14.36
N PRO A 203 21.33 1.44 -13.41
CA PRO A 203 22.35 1.22 -12.37
C PRO A 203 21.89 0.16 -11.35
N PRO A 204 22.81 -0.65 -10.79
CA PRO A 204 22.47 -1.58 -9.73
C PRO A 204 21.90 -0.81 -8.55
N SER A 205 20.69 -1.16 -8.12
CA SER A 205 20.05 -0.52 -6.97
C SER A 205 19.45 -1.56 -6.05
N THR A 206 19.91 -1.54 -4.80
CA THR A 206 19.36 -2.36 -3.72
C THR A 206 18.22 -1.66 -2.98
N ALA A 207 17.79 -0.48 -3.46
CA ALA A 207 16.66 0.25 -2.90
C ALA A 207 15.38 -0.56 -3.07
N THR A 208 14.57 -0.59 -2.02
CA THR A 208 13.29 -1.31 -1.95
C THR A 208 12.16 -0.33 -1.66
N ASP A 209 12.38 0.92 -2.03
CA ASP A 209 11.47 2.01 -1.76
C ASP A 209 10.45 2.13 -2.90
N ILE A 210 9.21 2.40 -2.53
CA ILE A 210 8.25 3.05 -3.41
C ILE A 210 7.89 4.42 -2.86
N TRP A 211 7.46 5.29 -3.74
CA TRP A 211 6.84 6.57 -3.40
C TRP A 211 5.36 6.47 -3.73
N LEU A 212 4.53 6.99 -2.81
CA LEU A 212 3.12 7.25 -3.05
C LEU A 212 2.89 8.75 -2.94
N SER A 213 2.47 9.38 -4.02
CA SER A 213 1.98 10.75 -4.01
C SER A 213 0.46 10.81 -4.10
N MET A 214 -0.09 11.80 -3.41
CA MET A 214 -1.51 12.02 -3.23
C MET A 214 -1.91 13.31 -3.96
N ASN A 215 -2.89 13.23 -4.86
CA ASN A 215 -3.40 14.34 -5.68
C ASN A 215 -2.33 15.08 -6.52
N ARG A 216 -1.26 14.38 -6.88
CA ARG A 216 -0.17 14.84 -7.75
C ARG A 216 0.70 13.66 -8.20
N VAL A 217 1.61 13.93 -9.13
CA VAL A 217 2.69 13.02 -9.52
C VAL A 217 3.84 13.03 -8.51
N ILE A 218 4.67 11.98 -8.53
CA ILE A 218 5.79 11.80 -7.59
C ILE A 218 6.87 12.87 -7.74
N HIS A 219 7.21 13.22 -8.99
CA HIS A 219 8.29 14.16 -9.32
C HIS A 219 8.03 15.60 -8.83
N GLY A 220 6.78 15.99 -8.60
CA GLY A 220 6.48 17.33 -8.09
C GLY A 220 5.01 17.72 -8.15
N THR A 221 4.73 19.01 -7.92
CA THR A 221 3.37 19.55 -7.83
C THR A 221 2.82 20.12 -9.13
N TYR A 222 3.61 20.12 -10.21
CA TYR A 222 3.26 20.74 -11.50
C TYR A 222 2.24 19.92 -12.31
N ARG A 223 2.12 18.62 -12.05
CA ARG A 223 1.02 17.76 -12.52
C ARG A 223 0.20 17.33 -11.31
N SER A 224 -0.95 17.96 -11.16
CA SER A 224 -1.84 17.80 -10.02
C SER A 224 -3.13 17.09 -10.40
N GLY A 225 -3.85 16.64 -9.39
CA GLY A 225 -5.21 16.19 -9.51
C GLY A 225 -6.00 16.50 -8.25
N THR A 226 -7.22 16.00 -8.23
CA THR A 226 -8.13 16.08 -7.09
C THR A 226 -8.97 14.82 -7.03
N GLY A 227 -9.51 14.54 -5.85
CA GLY A 227 -10.50 13.50 -5.65
C GLY A 227 -10.02 12.38 -4.74
N LEU A 228 -8.71 12.18 -4.52
CA LEU A 228 -8.26 11.26 -3.47
C LEU A 228 -8.48 11.91 -2.11
N CYS A 229 -9.29 11.26 -1.27
CA CYS A 229 -9.76 11.80 0.00
C CYS A 229 -9.14 11.13 1.20
N LYS A 230 -8.82 9.83 1.10
CA LYS A 230 -8.23 9.07 2.19
C LYS A 230 -7.32 8.00 1.62
N VAL A 231 -6.24 7.73 2.35
CA VAL A 231 -5.32 6.63 2.10
C VAL A 231 -5.17 5.83 3.40
N ALA A 232 -5.10 4.51 3.29
CA ALA A 232 -4.71 3.64 4.39
C ALA A 232 -3.70 2.61 3.88
N ILE A 233 -2.66 2.36 4.67
CA ILE A 233 -1.58 1.45 4.31
C ILE A 233 -1.47 0.37 5.38
N SER A 234 -1.37 -0.88 4.94
CA SER A 234 -1.15 -2.06 5.78
C SER A 234 -0.08 -2.95 5.15
N TRP A 235 0.57 -3.78 5.96
CA TRP A 235 1.41 -4.88 5.49
C TRP A 235 0.59 -6.17 5.49
N VAL A 236 0.74 -7.00 4.45
CA VAL A 236 0.03 -8.29 4.29
C VAL A 236 0.96 -9.44 4.00
#